data_AF-A0A660Z7R7-F1
#
_entry.id   AF-A0A660Z7R7-F1
#
_cell.length_a   1.000
_cell.length_b   1.000
_cell.length_c   1.000
_cell.angle_alpha   90.00
_cell.angle_beta   90.00
_cell.angle_gamma   90.00
#
_symmetry.space_group_name_H-M   'P 1'
#
loop_
_entity.id
_entity.type
_entity.pdbx_description
1 polymer ?
#
loop_
_entity_poly.entity_id
_entity_poly.type
_entity_poly.pdbx_seq_one_letter_code
_entity_poly.pdbx_strand_id
1 'polypeptide(L)'
;MKLKTILSALVTFLGLSLLFVLLLDKVIMPKVVRKGDEAVVPSVIGLPKEEALSLIEKNGLRAYFKGEKPSEFPKGAVAEQDPEPGMVVKKGFRIVLILSSGPPEEDSSSQYFQP
;
A
#
# COMPACT_ATOMS: atom_id res chain seq x y z
N MET A 1 -16.74 -57.53 17.63
CA MET A 1 -16.55 -56.91 16.30
C MET A 1 -16.84 -55.41 16.29
N LYS A 2 -17.91 -54.91 16.94
CA LYS A 2 -18.28 -53.48 16.95
C LYS A 2 -17.23 -52.53 17.57
N LEU A 3 -16.51 -52.95 18.61
CA LEU A 3 -15.54 -52.10 19.32
C LEU A 3 -14.31 -51.70 18.47
N LYS A 4 -13.78 -52.62 17.66
CA LYS A 4 -12.65 -52.34 16.77
C LYS A 4 -13.02 -51.37 15.66
N THR A 5 -14.26 -51.47 15.15
CA THR A 5 -14.82 -50.56 14.15
C THR A 5 -15.06 -49.16 14.70
N ILE A 6 -15.57 -49.06 15.94
CA ILE A 6 -15.75 -47.77 16.62
C ILE A 6 -14.38 -47.13 16.92
N LEU A 7 -13.39 -47.92 17.37
CA LEU A 7 -12.04 -47.43 17.62
C LEU A 7 -11.34 -46.95 16.34
N SER A 8 -11.47 -47.69 15.24
CA SER A 8 -10.91 -47.26 13.94
C SER A 8 -11.62 -46.02 13.40
N ALA A 9 -12.95 -45.92 13.56
CA ALA A 9 -13.71 -44.74 13.14
C ALA A 9 -13.34 -43.49 13.96
N LEU A 10 -13.05 -43.65 15.25
CA LEU A 10 -12.59 -42.56 16.10
C LEU A 10 -11.18 -42.09 15.68
N VAL A 11 -10.27 -43.03 15.43
CA VAL A 11 -8.89 -42.71 14.99
C VAL A 11 -8.88 -42.04 13.62
N THR A 12 -9.70 -42.49 12.66
CA THR A 12 -9.81 -41.84 11.34
C THR A 12 -10.42 -40.45 11.45
N PHE A 13 -11.44 -40.27 12.29
CA PHE A 13 -12.03 -38.96 12.52
C PHE A 13 -11.04 -37.99 13.19
N LEU A 14 -10.29 -38.47 14.19
CA LEU A 14 -9.25 -37.67 14.86
C LEU A 14 -8.13 -37.28 13.88
N GLY A 15 -7.70 -38.23 13.04
CA GLY A 15 -6.70 -37.98 12.00
C GLY A 15 -7.18 -37.01 10.92
N LEU A 16 -8.44 -37.14 10.48
CA LEU A 16 -9.04 -36.24 9.48
C LEU A 16 -9.24 -34.84 10.06
N SER A 17 -9.66 -34.73 11.32
CA SER A 17 -9.77 -33.45 12.03
C SER A 17 -8.40 -32.78 12.18
N LEU A 18 -7.38 -33.53 12.58
CA LEU A 18 -6.01 -33.00 12.69
C LEU A 18 -5.47 -32.56 11.32
N LEU A 19 -5.68 -33.37 10.27
CA LEU A 19 -5.30 -33.02 8.91
C LEU A 19 -6.05 -31.77 8.42
N PHE A 20 -7.33 -31.65 8.76
CA PHE A 20 -8.15 -30.48 8.44
C PHE A 20 -7.61 -29.23 9.15
N VAL A 21 -7.31 -29.29 10.45
CA VAL A 21 -6.70 -28.19 11.20
C VAL A 21 -5.35 -27.78 10.59
N LEU A 22 -4.50 -28.75 10.21
CA LEU A 22 -3.21 -28.47 9.55
C LEU A 22 -3.39 -27.88 8.14
N LEU A 23 -4.43 -28.27 7.41
CA LEU A 23 -4.79 -27.66 6.13
C LEU A 23 -5.27 -26.22 6.31
N LEU A 24 -6.11 -25.95 7.32
CA LEU A 24 -6.54 -24.60 7.66
C LEU A 24 -5.32 -23.73 8.02
N ASP A 25 -4.44 -24.21 8.88
CA ASP A 25 -3.24 -23.50 9.33
C ASP A 25 -2.25 -23.25 8.18
N LYS A 26 -1.91 -24.27 7.38
CA LYS A 26 -0.86 -24.16 6.36
C LYS A 26 -1.34 -23.59 5.02
N VAL A 27 -2.62 -23.70 4.68
CA VAL A 27 -3.14 -23.28 3.36
C VAL A 27 -4.03 -22.06 3.46
N ILE A 28 -4.88 -21.99 4.48
CA ILE A 28 -5.86 -20.91 4.63
C ILE A 28 -5.26 -19.74 5.40
N MET A 29 -4.59 -19.96 6.54
CA MET A 29 -4.00 -18.85 7.29
C MET A 29 -2.98 -18.02 6.48
N PRO A 30 -2.03 -18.55 5.69
CA PRO A 30 -1.14 -17.69 4.91
C PRO A 30 -1.85 -16.89 3.82
N LYS A 31 -3.02 -17.36 3.34
CA LYS A 31 -3.83 -16.62 2.35
C LYS A 31 -4.74 -15.56 2.99
N VAL A 32 -5.14 -15.75 4.25
CA VAL A 32 -6.10 -14.87 4.95
C VAL A 32 -5.40 -13.91 5.92
N VAL A 33 -4.38 -14.39 6.63
CA VAL A 33 -3.57 -13.63 7.57
C VAL A 33 -2.34 -13.11 6.82
N ARG A 34 -2.45 -11.90 6.28
CA ARG A 34 -1.28 -11.12 5.84
C ARG A 34 -0.52 -10.70 7.10
N LYS A 35 0.26 -11.63 7.68
CA LYS A 35 1.26 -11.33 8.70
C LYS A 35 2.17 -10.29 8.06
N GLY A 36 2.20 -9.09 8.63
CA GLY A 36 2.47 -7.84 7.93
C GLY A 36 3.76 -7.87 7.12
N ASP A 37 3.63 -8.09 5.81
CA ASP A 37 4.66 -7.70 4.86
C ASP A 37 4.88 -6.20 5.06
N GLU A 38 6.11 -5.81 5.35
CA GLU A 38 6.52 -4.42 5.31
C GLU A 38 6.87 -4.05 3.87
N ALA A 39 6.68 -2.78 3.52
CA ALA A 39 7.00 -2.23 2.23
C ALA A 39 7.75 -0.91 2.43
N VAL A 40 8.78 -0.70 1.62
CA VAL A 40 9.51 0.57 1.60
C VAL A 40 8.72 1.56 0.75
N VAL A 41 8.53 2.76 1.27
CA VAL A 41 7.86 3.84 0.56
C VAL A 41 8.75 4.31 -0.60
N PRO A 42 8.29 4.21 -1.87
CA PRO A 42 9.07 4.69 -3.01
C PRO A 42 9.05 6.22 -3.06
N SER A 43 10.08 6.82 -3.68
CA SER A 43 10.04 8.24 -4.01
C SER A 43 9.21 8.46 -5.27
N VAL A 44 8.14 9.25 -5.16
CA VAL A 44 7.32 9.65 -6.33
C VAL A 44 7.26 11.15 -6.55
N ILE A 45 7.98 11.95 -5.76
CA ILE A 45 8.04 13.41 -5.91
C ILE A 45 8.54 13.77 -7.32
N GLY A 46 7.88 14.70 -7.98
CA GLY A 46 8.17 15.13 -9.35
C GLY A 46 7.67 14.19 -10.45
N LEU A 47 7.22 12.98 -10.13
CA LEU A 47 6.68 12.07 -11.13
C LEU A 47 5.26 12.49 -11.57
N PRO A 48 4.87 12.24 -12.83
CA PRO A 48 3.48 12.33 -13.26
C PRO A 48 2.56 11.44 -12.43
N LYS A 49 1.32 11.88 -12.23
CA LYS A 49 0.29 11.17 -11.45
C LYS A 49 0.19 9.67 -11.78
N GLU A 50 0.13 9.32 -13.07
CA GLU A 50 -0.04 7.94 -13.54
C GLU A 50 1.18 7.06 -13.24
N GLU A 51 2.38 7.63 -13.35
CA GLU A 51 3.65 6.95 -13.06
C GLU A 51 3.81 6.75 -11.54
N ALA A 52 3.50 7.77 -10.75
CA ALA A 52 3.49 7.71 -9.30
C ALA A 52 2.52 6.62 -8.79
N LEU A 53 1.30 6.59 -9.32
CA LEU A 53 0.31 5.57 -9.01
C LEU A 53 0.85 4.16 -9.30
N SER A 54 1.39 3.96 -10.51
CA SER A 54 1.92 2.67 -10.95
C SER A 54 3.08 2.20 -10.06
N LEU A 55 3.99 3.10 -9.68
CA LEU A 55 5.13 2.76 -8.83
C LEU A 55 4.69 2.38 -7.41
N ILE A 56 3.74 3.11 -6.82
CA ILE A 56 3.21 2.83 -5.49
C ILE A 56 2.49 1.47 -5.46
N GLU A 57 1.65 1.19 -6.46
CA GLU A 57 0.93 -0.08 -6.53
C GLU A 57 1.86 -1.29 -6.75
N LYS A 58 2.91 -1.12 -7.58
CA LYS A 58 3.96 -2.15 -7.76
C LYS A 58 4.69 -2.49 -6.46
N ASN A 59 4.84 -1.52 -5.55
CA ASN A 59 5.41 -1.72 -4.22
C ASN A 59 4.38 -2.27 -3.20
N GLY A 60 3.18 -2.65 -3.64
CA GLY A 60 2.13 -3.19 -2.80
C GLY A 60 1.51 -2.16 -1.85
N LEU A 61 1.67 -0.86 -2.14
CA LEU A 61 1.10 0.26 -1.41
C LEU A 61 -0.13 0.80 -2.16
N ARG A 62 -0.81 1.80 -1.60
CA ARG A 62 -1.98 2.46 -2.22
C ARG A 62 -1.76 3.96 -2.32
N ALA A 63 -2.04 4.56 -3.47
CA ALA A 63 -1.97 6.01 -3.62
C ALA A 63 -3.31 6.67 -3.24
N TYR A 64 -3.25 7.86 -2.65
CA TYR A 64 -4.40 8.71 -2.37
C TYR A 64 -4.07 10.17 -2.67
N PHE A 65 -4.69 10.73 -3.69
CA PHE A 65 -4.49 12.12 -4.10
C PHE A 65 -5.45 13.03 -3.34
N LYS A 66 -4.91 13.95 -2.54
CA LYS A 66 -5.68 14.83 -1.65
C LYS A 66 -6.03 16.18 -2.26
N GLY A 67 -5.30 16.62 -3.29
CA GLY A 67 -5.52 17.89 -3.97
C GLY A 67 -4.31 18.35 -4.77
N GLU A 68 -4.29 19.65 -5.09
CA GLU A 68 -3.20 20.31 -5.81
C GLU A 68 -2.67 21.51 -5.02
N LYS A 69 -1.38 21.84 -5.18
CA LYS A 69 -0.76 23.05 -4.64
C LYS A 69 0.26 23.64 -5.61
N PRO A 70 0.56 24.96 -5.56
CA PRO A 70 1.68 25.52 -6.31
C PRO A 70 3.00 24.86 -5.90
N SER A 71 3.83 24.51 -6.87
CA SER A 71 5.16 23.96 -6.63
C SER A 71 6.06 24.15 -7.85
N GLU A 72 7.36 24.01 -7.67
CA GLU A 72 8.34 24.07 -8.77
C GLU A 72 8.14 22.98 -9.84
N PHE A 73 7.40 21.91 -9.54
CA PHE A 73 7.14 20.83 -10.48
C PHE A 73 6.07 21.20 -11.51
N PRO A 74 6.13 20.62 -12.73
CA PRO A 74 5.10 20.80 -13.74
C PRO A 74 3.70 20.43 -13.22
N LYS A 75 2.67 21.10 -13.73
CA LYS A 75 1.28 20.79 -13.38
C LYS A 75 0.98 19.31 -13.60
N GLY A 76 0.37 18.66 -12.61
CA GLY A 76 0.01 17.24 -12.66
C GLY A 76 1.11 16.28 -12.18
N ALA A 77 2.31 16.77 -11.88
CA ALA A 77 3.33 16.00 -11.17
C ALA A 77 3.06 15.95 -9.65
N VAL A 78 3.63 14.99 -8.93
CA VAL A 78 3.54 14.95 -7.46
C VAL A 78 4.40 16.07 -6.85
N ALA A 79 3.76 16.98 -6.12
CA ALA A 79 4.41 18.06 -5.39
C ALA A 79 4.76 17.68 -3.95
N GLU A 80 3.98 16.78 -3.34
CA GLU A 80 4.20 16.34 -1.97
C GLU A 80 3.76 14.89 -1.79
N GLN A 81 4.45 14.19 -0.92
CA GLN A 81 4.20 12.81 -0.56
C GLN A 81 4.33 12.64 0.96
N ASP A 82 3.40 11.91 1.56
CA ASP A 82 3.44 11.49 2.95
C ASP A 82 2.98 10.03 3.07
N PRO A 83 3.72 9.12 3.73
CA PRO A 83 5.03 9.29 4.37
C PRO A 83 6.19 9.58 3.43
N GLU A 84 7.30 10.03 4.01
CA GLU A 84 8.54 10.31 3.28
C GLU A 84 9.10 9.05 2.58
N PRO A 85 9.79 9.23 1.43
CA PRO A 85 10.48 8.14 0.75
C PRO A 85 11.49 7.40 1.64
N GLY A 86 11.60 6.08 1.47
CA GLY A 86 12.51 5.23 2.24
C GLY A 86 11.95 4.77 3.59
N MET A 87 10.84 5.35 4.06
CA MET A 87 10.15 4.88 5.27
C MET A 87 9.62 3.46 5.08
N VAL A 88 9.57 2.70 6.18
CA VAL A 88 9.02 1.35 6.19
C VAL A 88 7.60 1.41 6.74
N VAL A 89 6.65 0.93 5.95
CA VAL A 89 5.23 0.91 6.30
C VAL A 89 4.66 -0.49 6.10
N LYS A 90 3.46 -0.73 6.62
CA LYS A 90 2.76 -1.99 6.36
C LYS A 90 2.35 -2.05 4.88
N LYS A 91 2.42 -3.23 4.26
CA LYS A 91 1.88 -3.43 2.91
C LYS A 91 0.41 -3.06 2.85
N GLY A 92 0.01 -2.44 1.76
CA GLY A 92 -1.32 -1.85 1.57
C GLY A 92 -1.53 -0.51 2.29
N PHE A 93 -0.50 0.03 2.94
CA PHE A 93 -0.55 1.37 3.51
C PHE A 93 -0.83 2.41 2.41
N ARG A 94 -1.59 3.44 2.80
CA ARG A 94 -2.06 4.49 1.90
C ARG A 94 -1.11 5.69 1.96
N ILE A 95 -0.40 5.94 0.87
CA ILE A 95 0.44 7.12 0.67
C ILE A 95 -0.44 8.28 0.22
N VAL A 96 -0.36 9.39 0.94
CA VAL A 96 -1.05 10.64 0.61
C VAL A 96 -0.16 11.44 -0.34
N LEU A 97 -0.74 11.90 -1.45
CA LEU A 97 -0.07 12.67 -2.48
C LEU A 97 -0.80 13.98 -2.72
N ILE A 98 -0.04 15.05 -2.91
CA ILE A 98 -0.52 16.34 -3.41
C ILE A 98 0.12 16.58 -4.76
N LEU A 99 -0.67 16.93 -5.76
CA LEU A 99 -0.17 17.23 -7.10
C LEU A 99 0.25 18.71 -7.20
N SER A 100 1.11 19.02 -8.16
CA SER A 100 1.47 20.38 -8.51
C SER A 100 0.37 21.01 -9.35
N SER A 101 -0.04 22.22 -9.01
CA SER A 101 -0.82 23.08 -9.89
C SER A 101 0.05 23.88 -10.88
N GLY A 102 1.38 23.74 -10.80
CA GLY A 102 2.39 24.49 -11.55
C GLY A 102 3.19 25.45 -10.65
N PRO A 103 4.27 26.07 -11.18
CA PRO A 103 5.04 27.08 -10.48
C PRO A 103 4.16 28.25 -10.05
N PRO A 104 4.44 28.88 -8.89
CA PRO A 104 3.75 30.11 -8.51
C PRO A 104 3.98 31.16 -9.59
N GLU A 105 2.92 31.87 -9.97
CA GLU A 105 3.02 33.03 -10.84
C GLU A 105 3.80 34.09 -10.05
N GLU A 106 5.06 34.35 -10.42
CA GLU A 106 5.81 35.46 -9.85
C GLU A 106 5.02 36.74 -10.11
N ASP A 107 4.52 37.35 -9.03
CA ASP A 107 3.71 38.55 -9.01
C ASP A 107 4.38 39.68 -9.82
N SER A 108 3.96 39.80 -11.08
CA SER A 108 4.23 40.91 -12.00
C SER A 108 3.74 42.28 -11.48
N SER A 109 3.10 42.32 -10.30
CA SER A 109 2.71 43.53 -9.57
C SER A 109 3.87 44.21 -8.84
N SER A 110 5.03 43.55 -8.69
CA SER A 110 6.23 44.14 -8.08
C SER A 110 6.92 45.20 -8.97
N GLN A 111 6.53 45.31 -10.24
CA GLN A 111 7.14 46.24 -11.21
C GLN A 111 6.51 47.65 -11.20
N TYR A 112 5.46 47.88 -10.39
CA TYR A 112 4.77 49.19 -10.29
C TYR A 112 5.19 50.04 -9.08
N PHE A 113 6.13 49.57 -8.25
CA PHE A 113 6.68 50.39 -7.19
C PHE A 113 7.98 51.05 -7.67
N GLN A 114 7.87 52.10 -8.48
CA GLN A 114 8.95 53.07 -8.66
C GLN A 114 8.56 54.39 -7.97
N PRO A 115 9.42 54.96 -7.09
CA PRO A 115 9.24 56.30 -6.56
C PRO A 115 9.43 57.38 -7.61
#